data_AF-A0A6L8RJK9-F1
#
_entry.id   AF-A0A6L8RJK9-F1
#
_cell.length_a   1.000
_cell.length_b   1.000
_cell.length_c   1.000
_cell.angle_alpha   90.00
_cell.angle_beta   90.00
_cell.angle_gamma   90.00
#
_symmetry.space_group_name_H-M   'P 1'
#
loop_
_entity.id
_entity.type
_entity.pdbx_description
1 polymer ?
#
loop_
_entity_poly.entity_id
_entity_poly.type
_entity_poly.pdbx_seq_one_letter_code
_entity_poly.pdbx_strand_id
1 'polypeptide(L)'
;MIEGGVNSQPGAVLRNHRGLTSVKRVKAVFWWCHARSGEARTASEKLAAMPTDADIDFLFSVYSASPSREDGGPQWGDEVVWEDLHHRDPYPFRLD
;
A
#
# COMPACT_ATOMS: atom_id res chain seq x y z
N MET A 1 1.70 -12.03 11.06
CA MET A 1 2.76 -11.04 11.31
C MET A 1 3.23 -10.57 9.95
N ILE A 2 2.77 -9.39 9.50
CA ILE A 2 3.27 -8.79 8.26
C ILE A 2 4.54 -8.05 8.68
N GLU A 3 5.70 -8.65 8.41
CA GLU A 3 7.00 -8.08 8.80
C GLU A 3 7.16 -6.67 8.21
N GLY A 4 7.51 -5.70 9.06
CA GLY A 4 7.50 -4.27 8.72
C GLY A 4 8.33 -3.87 7.49
N GLY A 5 9.29 -4.71 7.06
CA GLY A 5 10.03 -4.51 5.82
C GLY A 5 9.17 -4.59 4.55
N VAL A 6 8.15 -5.46 4.50
CA VAL A 6 7.31 -5.65 3.31
C VAL A 6 6.33 -4.49 3.15
N ASN A 7 5.79 -3.94 4.25
CA ASN A 7 4.86 -2.81 4.22
C ASN A 7 5.55 -1.45 4.00
N SER A 8 6.85 -1.34 4.30
CA SER A 8 7.61 -0.10 4.09
C SER A 8 7.59 0.37 2.62
N GLN A 9 7.56 -0.58 1.67
CA GLN A 9 7.67 -0.27 0.25
C GLN A 9 6.33 0.19 -0.36
N PRO A 10 5.18 -0.49 -0.15
CA PRO A 10 3.87 0.07 -0.47
C PRO A 10 3.62 1.41 0.24
N GLY A 11 4.06 1.56 1.50
CA GLY A 11 3.99 2.82 2.23
C GLY A 11 4.73 3.96 1.51
N ALA A 12 5.92 3.70 0.97
CA ALA A 12 6.67 4.67 0.17
C ALA A 12 5.92 5.06 -1.12
N VAL A 13 5.28 4.10 -1.81
CA VAL A 13 4.45 4.39 -2.99
C VAL A 13 3.32 5.36 -2.64
N LEU A 14 2.63 5.11 -1.53
CA LEU A 14 1.54 5.98 -1.07
C LEU A 14 2.04 7.40 -0.71
N ARG A 15 3.22 7.51 -0.07
CA ARG A 15 3.84 8.80 0.27
C ARG A 15 4.22 9.61 -0.98
N ASN A 16 4.83 8.97 -1.97
CA ASN A 16 5.28 9.64 -3.19
C ASN A 16 4.12 10.07 -4.10
N HIS A 17 2.92 9.51 -3.89
CA HIS A 17 1.72 9.80 -4.70
C HIS A 17 0.62 10.54 -3.91
N ARG A 18 0.95 11.22 -2.81
CA ARG A 18 -0.03 11.93 -1.94
C ARG A 18 -0.91 12.96 -2.67
N GLY A 19 -0.47 13.49 -3.81
CA GLY A 19 -1.27 14.41 -4.65
C GLY A 19 -2.32 13.74 -5.55
N LEU A 20 -2.38 12.40 -5.56
CA LEU A 20 -3.38 11.64 -6.33
C LEU A 20 -4.58 11.25 -5.48
N THR A 21 -5.72 11.02 -6.15
CA THR A 21 -6.91 10.47 -5.49
C THR A 21 -6.62 9.11 -4.86
N SER A 22 -7.37 8.71 -3.84
CA SER A 22 -7.19 7.42 -3.16
C SER A 22 -7.22 6.24 -4.13
N VAL A 23 -8.17 6.22 -5.07
CA VAL A 23 -8.26 5.20 -6.13
C VAL A 23 -6.97 5.13 -6.98
N LYS A 24 -6.44 6.29 -7.40
CA LYS A 24 -5.19 6.33 -8.18
C LYS A 24 -3.98 5.89 -7.37
N ARG A 25 -3.94 6.20 -6.07
CA ARG A 25 -2.89 5.73 -5.15
C ARG A 25 -2.94 4.22 -4.95
N VAL A 26 -4.13 3.64 -4.79
CA VAL A 26 -4.33 2.18 -4.71
C VAL A 26 -3.86 1.51 -6.00
N LYS A 27 -4.26 2.02 -7.17
CA LYS A 27 -3.76 1.50 -8.46
C LYS A 27 -2.24 1.61 -8.61
N ALA A 28 -1.63 2.68 -8.10
CA ALA A 28 -0.17 2.81 -8.08
C ALA A 28 0.51 1.72 -7.24
N VAL A 29 -0.09 1.34 -6.10
CA VAL A 29 0.39 0.22 -5.27
C VAL A 29 0.26 -1.11 -6.02
N PHE A 30 -0.88 -1.40 -6.64
CA PHE A 30 -1.07 -2.62 -7.45
C PHE A 30 -0.05 -2.71 -8.59
N TRP A 31 0.17 -1.61 -9.31
CA TRP A 31 1.19 -1.55 -10.36
C TRP A 31 2.59 -1.82 -9.82
N TRP A 32 2.94 -1.19 -8.69
CA TRP A 32 4.23 -1.38 -8.05
C TRP A 32 4.46 -2.85 -7.63
N CYS A 33 3.41 -3.52 -7.13
CA CYS A 33 3.43 -4.95 -6.82
C CYS A 33 3.66 -5.79 -8.08
N HIS A 34 2.88 -5.58 -9.16
CA HIS A 34 3.05 -6.31 -10.42
C HIS A 34 4.42 -6.12 -11.07
N ALA A 35 5.01 -4.92 -10.95
CA ALA A 35 6.36 -4.65 -11.43
C ALA A 35 7.45 -5.39 -10.63
N ARG A 36 7.20 -5.74 -9.37
CA ARG A 36 8.18 -6.37 -8.46
C ARG A 36 7.93 -7.83 -8.13
N SER A 37 6.76 -8.37 -8.48
CA SER A 37 6.33 -9.73 -8.12
C SER A 37 7.14 -10.88 -8.77
N GLY A 38 8.23 -10.62 -9.48
CA GLY A 38 8.95 -11.67 -10.25
C GLY A 38 8.10 -12.35 -11.33
N GLU A 39 6.91 -11.81 -11.59
CA GLU A 39 5.88 -12.41 -12.41
C GLU A 39 6.16 -12.21 -13.90
N ALA A 40 6.10 -13.32 -14.66
CA ALA A 40 6.41 -13.39 -16.08
C ALA A 40 5.38 -12.72 -17.00
N ARG A 41 4.24 -12.25 -16.47
CA ARG A 41 3.22 -11.54 -17.26
C ARG A 41 3.80 -10.29 -17.90
N THR A 42 3.40 -10.05 -19.14
CA THR A 42 3.67 -8.83 -19.89
C THR A 42 3.00 -7.61 -19.23
N ALA A 43 3.43 -6.41 -19.61
CA ALA A 43 2.80 -5.17 -19.12
C ALA A 43 1.31 -5.10 -19.47
N SER A 44 0.90 -5.60 -20.65
CA SER A 44 -0.50 -5.62 -21.07
C SER A 44 -1.35 -6.57 -20.23
N GLU A 45 -0.83 -7.76 -19.91
CA GLU A 45 -1.54 -8.72 -19.05
C GLU A 45 -1.64 -8.22 -17.60
N LYS A 46 -0.59 -7.56 -17.11
CA LYS A 46 -0.60 -6.88 -15.80
C LYS A 46 -1.65 -5.77 -15.77
N LEU A 47 -1.74 -4.96 -16.84
CA LEU A 47 -2.74 -3.92 -16.96
C LEU A 47 -4.16 -4.50 -17.03
N ALA A 48 -4.36 -5.61 -17.75
CA ALA A 48 -5.66 -6.29 -17.82
C ALA A 48 -6.09 -6.89 -16.48
N ALA A 49 -5.14 -7.23 -15.60
CA ALA A 49 -5.41 -7.73 -14.26
C ALA A 49 -5.56 -6.63 -13.19
N MET A 50 -5.42 -5.36 -13.57
CA MET A 50 -5.60 -4.25 -12.62
C MET A 50 -7.04 -4.20 -12.11
N PRO A 51 -7.27 -3.90 -10.83
CA PRO A 51 -8.61 -3.71 -10.31
C PRO A 51 -9.27 -2.49 -10.97
N THR A 52 -10.55 -2.63 -11.27
CA THR A 52 -11.40 -1.52 -11.68
C THR A 52 -11.73 -0.61 -10.49
N ASP A 53 -12.29 0.56 -10.76
CA ASP A 53 -12.73 1.46 -9.67
C ASP A 53 -13.82 0.78 -8.83
N ALA A 54 -14.73 0.03 -9.46
CA ALA A 54 -15.77 -0.73 -8.78
C ALA A 54 -15.21 -1.86 -7.90
N ASP A 55 -14.14 -2.54 -8.34
CA ASP A 55 -13.46 -3.54 -7.51
C ASP A 55 -12.84 -2.90 -6.27
N ILE A 56 -12.24 -1.71 -6.42
CA ILE A 56 -11.64 -0.96 -5.31
C ILE A 56 -12.72 -0.51 -4.33
N ASP A 57 -13.83 0.03 -4.82
CA ASP A 57 -14.95 0.47 -3.98
C ASP A 57 -15.58 -0.73 -3.24
N PHE A 58 -15.74 -1.87 -3.93
CA PHE A 58 -16.23 -3.10 -3.31
C PHE A 58 -15.29 -3.57 -2.20
N LEU A 59 -13.98 -3.66 -2.46
CA LEU A 59 -12.98 -4.02 -1.45
C LEU A 59 -13.03 -3.07 -0.26
N PHE A 60 -13.12 -1.76 -0.51
CA PHE A 60 -13.24 -0.78 0.57
C PHE A 60 -14.50 -1.03 1.41
N SER A 61 -15.64 -1.31 0.78
CA SER A 61 -16.89 -1.61 1.51
C SER A 61 -16.78 -2.86 2.38
N VAL A 62 -16.16 -3.93 1.87
CA VAL A 62 -16.01 -5.21 2.58
C VAL A 62 -15.07 -5.06 3.78
N TYR A 63 -13.93 -4.40 3.60
CA TYR A 63 -12.92 -4.28 4.65
C TYR A 63 -13.22 -3.16 5.65
N SER A 64 -13.96 -2.12 5.27
CA SER A 64 -14.41 -1.09 6.20
C SER A 64 -15.60 -1.52 7.04
N ALA A 65 -16.32 -2.59 6.65
CA ALA A 65 -17.41 -3.18 7.43
C ALA A 65 -16.92 -4.15 8.52
N SER A 66 -15.62 -4.44 8.58
CA SER A 66 -15.03 -5.22 9.67
C SER A 66 -15.26 -4.49 10.99
N PRO A 67 -15.79 -5.15 12.05
CA PRO A 67 -15.92 -4.49 13.34
C PRO A 67 -14.55 -3.98 13.78
N SER A 68 -14.48 -2.70 14.13
CA SER A 68 -13.34 -2.15 14.86
C SER A 68 -13.09 -3.05 16.05
N ARG A 69 -11.81 -3.32 16.33
CA ARG A 69 -11.41 -4.28 17.38
C ARG A 69 -12.17 -3.95 18.67
N GLU A 70 -12.78 -4.96 19.31
CA GLU A 70 -13.56 -4.77 20.54
C GLU A 70 -12.73 -4.16 21.68
N ASP A 71 -11.40 -4.28 21.59
CA ASP A 71 -10.42 -3.71 22.52
C ASP A 71 -10.18 -2.19 22.32
N GLY A 72 -10.78 -1.56 21.31
CA GLY A 72 -10.56 -0.15 20.97
C GLY A 72 -9.13 0.16 20.51
N GLY A 73 -8.35 -0.87 20.18
CA GLY A 73 -6.99 -0.73 19.68
C GLY A 73 -6.96 -0.03 18.31
N PRO A 74 -5.79 0.54 17.94
CA PRO A 74 -5.64 1.23 16.67
C PRO A 74 -5.99 0.29 15.50
N GLN A 75 -6.71 0.83 14.51
CA GLN A 75 -7.04 0.08 13.31
C GLN A 75 -5.85 0.05 12.36
N TRP A 76 -5.96 -0.77 11.31
CA TRP A 76 -4.91 -0.88 10.32
C TRP A 76 -4.66 0.48 9.65
N GLY A 77 -3.47 1.05 9.89
CA GLY A 77 -3.09 2.39 9.41
C GLY A 77 -3.24 3.52 10.44
N ASP A 78 -3.82 3.27 11.62
CA ASP A 78 -3.90 4.24 12.73
C ASP A 78 -2.64 4.23 13.61
N GLU A 79 -1.94 3.09 13.67
CA GLU A 79 -0.74 2.91 14.49
C GLU A 79 0.52 3.30 13.71
N VAL A 80 1.31 4.22 14.27
CA VAL A 80 2.69 4.44 13.82
C VAL A 80 3.50 3.21 14.20
N VAL A 81 3.92 2.45 13.20
CA VAL A 81 4.81 1.31 13.41
C VAL A 81 6.27 1.77 13.41
N TRP A 82 7.14 1.04 14.11
CA TRP A 82 8.55 1.37 14.27
C TRP A 82 9.26 1.68 12.93
N GLU A 83 8.87 0.98 11.88
CA GLU A 83 9.40 1.11 10.52
C GLU A 83 8.99 2.41 9.82
N ASP A 84 7.97 3.12 10.29
CA ASP A 84 7.65 4.47 9.80
C ASP A 84 8.62 5.54 10.34
N LEU A 85 9.23 5.29 11.50
CA LEU A 85 10.19 6.19 12.14
C LEU A 85 11.64 5.92 11.74
N HIS A 86 11.93 4.72 11.24
CA HIS A 86 13.30 4.28 10.97
C HIS A 86 13.55 4.03 9.47
N HIS A 87 14.46 4.82 8.90
CA HIS A 87 15.03 4.55 7.58
C HIS A 87 16.11 3.48 7.70
N ARG A 88 16.10 2.52 6.77
CA ARG A 88 17.14 1.48 6.68
C ARG A 88 18.48 2.04 6.19
N ASP A 89 18.44 3.23 5.59
CA ASP A 89 19.62 3.92 5.06
C ASP A 89 20.39 4.66 6.16
N PRO A 90 21.73 4.68 6.11
CA PRO A 90 22.55 5.44 7.06
C PRO A 90 22.22 6.93 7.02
N TYR A 91 22.17 7.55 8.19
CA TYR A 91 22.05 9.00 8.32
C TYR A 91 23.24 9.72 7.66
N PRO A 92 23.03 10.84 6.92
CA PRO A 92 21.76 11.51 6.66
C PRO A 92 21.00 10.89 5.46
N PHE A 93 19.70 10.67 5.62
CA PHE A 93 18.83 10.28 4.52
C PHE A 93 18.69 11.45 3.55
N ARG A 94 18.97 11.22 2.27
CA ARG A 94 18.90 12.26 1.25
C ARG A 94 17.42 12.57 1.00
N LEU A 95 17.07 13.85 1.12
CA LEU A 95 15.82 14.40 0.60
C LEU A 95 16.17 15.03 -0.75
N ASP A 96 16.03 14.26 -1.82
CA ASP A 96 15.99 14.76 -3.20
C ASP A 96 14.57 15.15 -3.63
#